data_AF-A0A453HI56-F1
#
_entry.id   AF-A0A453HI56-F1
#
_cell.length_a   1.000
_cell.length_b   1.000
_cell.length_c   1.000
_cell.angle_alpha   90.00
_cell.angle_beta   90.00
_cell.angle_gamma   90.00
#
_symmetry.space_group_name_H-M   'P 1'
#
loop_
_entity.id
_entity.type
_entity.pdbx_description
1 polymer ?
#
loop_
_entity_poly.entity_id
_entity_poly.type
_entity_poly.pdbx_seq_one_letter_code
_entity_poly.pdbx_strand_id
1 'polypeptide(L)' 'DHTPLLVNSGEATHVGNRNNFELGWFEREGFLDLVVAEWAKELGGISNIDRWQNKIRHLRQFLRGWAKNQSGLYKVE' A
#
# COMPACT_ATOMS: atom_id res chain seq x y z
N ASP A 1 -18.97 -35.05 -6.51
CA ASP A 1 -18.88 -33.89 -5.60
C ASP A 1 -17.43 -33.76 -5.17
N HIS A 2 -16.74 -32.68 -5.57
CA HIS A 2 -15.31 -32.51 -5.28
C HIS A 2 -15.16 -31.25 -4.44
N THR A 3 -15.08 -31.42 -3.13
CA THR A 3 -14.68 -30.34 -2.22
C THR A 3 -13.15 -30.26 -2.29
N PRO A 4 -12.56 -29.21 -2.89
CA PRO A 4 -11.11 -29.10 -2.92
C PRO A 4 -10.60 -28.84 -1.50
N LEU A 5 -9.73 -29.72 -1.01
CA LEU A 5 -9.07 -29.54 0.28
C LEU A 5 -7.94 -28.52 0.12
N LEU A 6 -8.01 -27.42 0.89
CA LEU A 6 -6.96 -26.41 0.95
C LEU A 6 -5.80 -26.98 1.80
N VAL A 7 -4.72 -27.38 1.14
CA VAL A 7 -3.48 -27.78 1.81
C VAL A 7 -2.62 -26.54 2.03
N ASN A 8 -2.35 -26.20 3.30
CA ASN A 8 -1.43 -25.13 3.68
C ASN A 8 -0.15 -25.75 4.24
N SER A 9 0.93 -25.76 3.44
CA SER A 9 2.23 -26.32 3.83
C SER A 9 3.04 -25.43 4.78
N GLY A 10 2.52 -24.27 5.18
CA GLY A 10 3.23 -23.30 6.04
C GLY A 10 4.38 -22.56 5.35
N GLU A 11 4.75 -22.96 4.13
CA GLU A 11 5.70 -22.24 3.30
C GLU A 11 5.05 -20.95 2.79
N ALA A 12 5.78 -19.83 2.89
CA ALA A 12 5.37 -18.57 2.32
C ALA A 12 5.34 -18.71 0.78
N THR A 13 4.18 -19.02 0.23
CA THR A 13 3.95 -19.21 -1.22
C THR A 13 4.23 -17.95 -2.04
N HIS A 14 4.46 -16.81 -1.39
CA HIS A 14 4.84 -15.57 -2.05
C HIS A 14 5.68 -14.69 -1.11
N VAL A 15 6.99 -14.60 -1.37
CA VAL A 15 7.84 -13.48 -0.89
C VAL A 15 7.57 -12.26 -1.78
N GLY A 16 6.31 -11.88 -1.90
CA GLY A 16 5.95 -10.66 -2.61
C GLY A 16 6.23 -9.44 -1.75
N ASN A 17 6.63 -8.35 -2.41
CA ASN A 17 6.77 -6.99 -1.88
C ASN A 17 5.72 -6.69 -0.79
N ARG A 18 6.10 -6.95 0.47
CA ARG A 18 5.21 -6.94 1.61
C ARG A 18 4.92 -5.48 1.95
N ASN A 19 3.68 -5.06 1.73
CA ASN A 19 3.22 -3.75 2.16
C ASN A 19 2.90 -3.82 3.63
N ASN A 20 3.89 -3.55 4.47
CA ASN A 20 3.61 -3.29 5.87
C ASN A 20 3.16 -1.83 5.96
N PHE A 21 1.90 -1.65 6.34
CA PHE A 21 1.43 -0.38 6.85
C PHE A 21 1.77 -0.33 8.34
N GLU A 22 2.31 0.78 8.82
CA GLU A 22 2.69 0.93 10.23
C GLU A 22 1.83 2.03 10.86
N LEU A 23 1.27 1.75 12.04
CA LEU A 23 0.47 2.73 12.78
C LEU A 23 1.27 3.99 13.10
N GLY A 24 2.58 3.85 13.32
CA GLY A 24 3.48 4.98 13.58
C GLY A 24 3.61 5.98 12.41
N TRP A 25 3.11 5.66 11.21
CA TRP A 25 3.05 6.64 10.12
C TRP A 25 2.09 7.78 10.44
N PHE A 26 1.01 7.52 11.18
CA PHE A 26 0.06 8.56 11.59
C PHE A 26 0.66 9.57 12.57
N GLU A 27 1.70 9.19 13.30
CA GLU A 27 2.40 10.06 14.24
C GLU A 27 3.40 10.99 13.53
N ARG A 28 3.67 10.77 12.23
CA ARG A 28 4.54 11.63 11.44
C ARG A 28 3.83 12.91 11.04
N GLU A 29 4.48 14.03 11.33
CA GLU A 29 4.00 15.36 10.94
C GLU A 29 3.76 15.42 9.42
N GLY A 30 2.61 15.97 9.04
CA GLY A 30 2.21 16.13 7.63
C GLY A 30 1.82 14.84 6.90
N PHE A 31 1.82 13.67 7.56
CA PHE A 31 1.45 12.41 6.89
C PHE A 31 0.00 12.42 6.38
N LEU A 32 -0.95 12.87 7.20
CA LEU A 32 -2.36 12.94 6.81
C LEU A 32 -2.57 13.92 5.65
N ASP A 33 -1.94 15.09 5.69
CA ASP A 33 -2.02 16.08 4.61
C ASP A 33 -1.46 15.52 3.30
N LEU A 34 -0.35 14.77 3.39
CA LEU A 34 0.24 14.06 2.26
C LEU A 34 -0.71 13.00 1.70
N VAL A 35 -1.41 12.22 2.54
CA VAL A 35 -2.40 11.24 2.08
C VAL A 35 -3.58 11.94 1.40
N VAL A 36 -4.08 13.03 1.97
CA VAL A 36 -5.19 13.82 1.40
C VAL A 36 -4.79 14.39 0.04
N ALA A 37 -3.61 15.01 -0.07
CA ALA A 37 -3.10 15.57 -1.32
C ALA A 37 -2.93 14.48 -2.40
N GLU A 38 -2.38 13.31 -2.03
CA GLU A 38 -2.19 12.21 -2.96
C GLU A 38 -3.51 11.58 -3.39
N TRP A 39 -4.48 11.47 -2.46
CA TRP A 39 -5.81 10.96 -2.75
C TRP A 39 -6.62 11.90 -3.62
N ALA A 40 -6.44 13.22 -3.50
CA ALA A 40 -7.17 14.21 -4.28
C ALA A 40 -6.80 14.17 -5.78
N LYS A 41 -5.63 13.62 -6.13
CA LYS A 41 -5.19 13.51 -7.53
C LYS A 41 -6.22 12.80 -8.40
N GLU A 42 -6.48 13.38 -9.56
CA GLU A 42 -7.30 12.75 -10.57
C GLU A 42 -6.51 11.63 -11.23
N LEU A 43 -7.11 10.44 -11.24
CA LEU A 43 -6.57 9.27 -11.90
C LEU A 43 -7.62 8.80 -12.90
N GLY A 44 -7.17 8.53 -14.13
CA GLY A 44 -8.04 8.12 -15.22
C GLY A 44 -8.83 6.85 -14.89
N GLY A 45 -9.87 6.59 -15.68
CA GLY A 45 -10.73 5.42 -15.52
C GLY A 45 -12.08 5.68 -16.18
N ILE A 46 -12.58 4.68 -16.90
CA ILE A 46 -13.81 4.79 -17.68
C ILE A 46 -15.01 4.65 -16.73
N SER A 47 -14.98 3.67 -15.83
CA SER A 47 -16.01 3.45 -14.83
C SER A 47 -15.63 3.98 -13.44
N ASN A 48 -16.61 4.13 -12.55
CA ASN A 48 -16.37 4.50 -11.16
C ASN A 48 -15.50 3.47 -10.43
N ILE A 49 -15.66 2.18 -10.75
CA ILE A 49 -14.85 1.12 -10.13
C ILE A 49 -13.40 1.20 -10.59
N ASP A 50 -13.15 1.49 -11.88
CA ASP A 50 -11.79 1.67 -12.39
C ASP A 50 -11.09 2.84 -11.71
N ARG A 51 -11.79 3.97 -11.58
CA ARG A 51 -11.26 5.16 -10.91
C ARG A 51 -10.89 4.86 -9.46
N TRP A 52 -11.77 4.17 -8.72
CA TRP A 52 -11.50 3.77 -7.35
C TRP A 52 -10.32 2.80 -7.24
N GLN A 53 -10.27 1.77 -8.09
CA GLN A 53 -9.14 0.84 -8.12
C GLN A 53 -7.82 1.54 -8.46
N ASN A 54 -7.85 2.49 -9.39
CA ASN A 54 -6.68 3.27 -9.77
C ASN A 54 -6.22 4.17 -8.61
N LYS A 55 -7.13 4.85 -7.91
CA LYS A 55 -6.83 5.59 -6.68
C LYS A 55 -6.15 4.73 -5.62
N ILE A 56 -6.72 3.58 -5.32
CA ILE A 56 -6.17 2.68 -4.31
C ILE A 56 -4.81 2.11 -4.76
N ARG A 57 -4.64 1.76 -6.04
CA ARG A 57 -3.34 1.28 -6.57
C ARG A 57 -2.26 2.33 -6.46
N HIS A 58 -2.57 3.55 -6.88
CA HIS A 58 -1.68 4.70 -6.84
C HIS A 58 -1.24 5.04 -5.42
N LEU A 59 -2.20 5.19 -4.50
CA LEU A 59 -1.91 5.50 -3.09
C LEU A 59 -0.99 4.43 -2.46
N ARG A 60 -1.25 3.15 -2.72
CA ARG A 60 -0.37 2.07 -2.22
C ARG A 60 1.04 2.13 -2.80
N GLN A 61 1.19 2.46 -4.09
CA GLN A 61 2.51 2.59 -4.71
C GLN A 61 3.27 3.79 -4.14
N PHE A 62 2.58 4.92 -3.99
CA PHE A 62 3.14 6.13 -3.38
C PHE A 62 3.63 5.85 -1.94
N LEU A 63 2.77 5.29 -1.09
CA LEU A 63 3.09 5.02 0.31
C LEU A 63 4.25 4.04 0.49
N ARG A 64 4.38 3.04 -0.41
CA ARG A 64 5.57 2.16 -0.43
C ARG A 64 6.85 2.96 -0.65
N GLY A 65 6.84 3.91 -1.59
CA GLY A 65 8.00 4.76 -1.88
C GLY A 65 8.34 5.68 -0.71
N TRP A 66 7.31 6.32 -0.15
CA TRP A 66 7.44 7.17 1.03
C TRP A 66 8.02 6.41 2.23
N ALA A 67 7.48 5.23 2.54
CA ALA A 67 7.95 4.40 3.66
C ALA A 67 9.43 4.01 3.52
N LYS A 68 9.87 3.63 2.30
CA LYS A 68 11.28 3.34 2.04
C LYS A 68 12.18 4.54 2.28
N ASN A 69 11.74 5.74 1.89
CA ASN A 69 12.48 6.97 2.15
C ASN A 69 12.58 7.24 3.66
N GLN A 70 11.46 7.10 4.39
CA GLN A 70 11.44 7.25 5.84
C GLN A 70 12.39 6.26 6.53
N SER A 71 12.31 4.96 6.25
CA SER A 71 13.24 3.97 6.83
C SER A 71 14.70 4.20 6.44
N GLY A 72 14.97 4.85 5.31
CA GLY A 72 16.32 5.25 4.90
C GLY A 72 16.86 6.42 5.72
N LEU A 73 16.02 7.42 5.99
CA LEU A 73 16.36 8.57 6.84
C LEU A 73 16.73 8.11 8.26
N TYR A 74 15.96 7.18 8.87
CA TYR A 74 16.24 6.64 10.21
C TYR A 74 17.50 5.75 10.30
N LYS A 75 18.10 5.33 9.18
CA LYS A 75 19.35 4.55 9.19
C LYS A 75 20.60 5.42 9.11
N VAL A 76 20.44 6.71 8.81
CA VAL A 76 21.54 7.67 8.67
C VAL A 76 21.74 8.49 9.96
N GLU A 77 20.73 8.51 10.84
CA GLU A 77 20.83 8.97 12.24
C GLU A 77 21.38 7.87 13.16
#